data_AF-A0A9E2AT24-F1
#
_entry.id   AF-A0A9E2AT24-F1
#
_cell.length_a   1.000
_cell.length_b   1.000
_cell.length_c   1.000
_cell.angle_alpha   90.00
_cell.angle_beta   90.00
_cell.angle_gamma   90.00
#
_symmetry.space_group_name_H-M   'P 1'
#
loop_
_entity.id
_entity.type
_entity.pdbx_description
1 polymer ?
#
loop_
_entity_poly.entity_id
_entity_poly.type
_entity_poly.pdbx_seq_one_letter_code
_entity_poly.pdbx_strand_id
1 'polypeptide(L)'
;QLNLLGVDDKYKRPVKYRSRIVFEWNDLDVEFDLNIVNPQNRFFTWSHTQAENSQRILQQHQEGYGLEEFYLTSGDLGEWKFNMKYYGKTSNDKAPAFIKISTYKNFGSPNQTVDIKVVRMDKQDIEQTVAKLLVN
;
A
#
# COMPACT_ATOMS: atom_id res chain seq x y z
N GLN A 1 -5.36 1.16 32.80
CA GLN A 1 -5.23 2.55 32.28
C GLN A 1 -3.79 2.74 31.83
N LEU A 2 -3.53 3.32 30.66
CA LEU A 2 -2.16 3.50 30.15
C LEU A 2 -1.44 4.57 30.98
N ASN A 3 -0.25 4.26 31.54
CA ASN A 3 0.56 5.22 32.31
C ASN A 3 1.48 6.01 31.38
N LEU A 4 1.38 7.34 31.39
CA LEU A 4 2.13 8.25 30.52
C LEU A 4 3.12 9.14 31.28
N LEU A 5 3.40 8.85 32.56
CA LEU A 5 4.40 9.56 33.35
C LEU A 5 5.79 9.42 32.70
N GLY A 6 6.48 10.55 32.51
CA GLY A 6 7.81 10.59 31.89
C GLY A 6 7.82 10.53 30.36
N VAL A 7 6.68 10.33 29.71
CA VAL A 7 6.57 10.43 28.25
C VAL A 7 6.61 11.91 27.83
N ASP A 8 7.47 12.24 26.87
CA ASP A 8 7.55 13.56 26.26
C ASP A 8 6.20 13.94 25.61
N ASP A 9 5.76 15.18 25.84
CA ASP A 9 4.47 15.70 25.37
C ASP A 9 4.27 15.55 23.85
N LYS A 10 5.36 15.54 23.06
CA LYS A 10 5.26 15.33 21.61
C LYS A 10 4.66 13.97 21.23
N TYR A 11 4.83 12.94 22.06
CA TYR A 11 4.27 11.60 21.83
C TYR A 11 2.87 11.42 22.43
N LYS A 12 2.37 12.41 23.18
CA LYS A 12 1.01 12.38 23.74
C LYS A 12 -0.04 12.83 22.72
N ARG A 13 0.37 13.45 21.61
CA ARG A 13 -0.53 13.89 20.54
C ARG A 13 -0.69 12.76 19.51
N PRO A 14 -1.92 12.31 19.22
CA PRO A 14 -2.12 11.31 18.18
C PRO A 14 -1.69 11.88 16.83
N VAL A 15 -0.93 11.09 16.07
CA VAL A 15 -0.58 11.43 14.69
C VAL A 15 -1.88 11.49 13.88
N LYS A 16 -2.13 12.64 13.25
CA LYS A 16 -3.34 12.85 12.44
C LYS A 16 -3.02 12.55 10.97
N TYR A 17 -3.45 11.37 10.51
CA TYR A 17 -3.41 11.01 9.11
C TYR A 17 -4.59 11.62 8.35
N ARG A 18 -4.35 12.00 7.10
CA ARG A 18 -5.38 12.45 6.16
C ARG A 18 -5.95 11.29 5.37
N SER A 19 -5.07 10.41 4.91
CA SER A 19 -5.45 9.25 4.11
C SER A 19 -4.62 8.03 4.47
N ARG A 20 -5.20 6.85 4.27
CA ARG A 20 -4.51 5.56 4.28
C ARG A 20 -4.86 4.85 2.97
N ILE A 21 -3.89 4.28 2.28
CA ILE A 21 -4.12 3.44 1.12
C ILE A 21 -3.52 2.07 1.40
N VAL A 22 -4.31 1.02 1.15
CA VAL A 22 -3.94 -0.36 1.40
C VAL A 22 -4.01 -1.13 0.09
N PHE A 23 -2.95 -1.83 -0.26
CA PHE A 23 -2.87 -2.75 -1.38
C PHE A 23 -2.89 -4.16 -0.82
N GLU A 24 -3.88 -4.95 -1.21
CA GLU A 24 -4.04 -6.35 -0.82
C GLU A 24 -4.02 -7.22 -2.06
N TRP A 25 -3.27 -8.31 -2.05
CA TRP A 25 -3.21 -9.27 -3.15
C TRP A 25 -3.77 -10.63 -2.74
N ASN A 26 -4.47 -11.28 -3.66
CA ASN A 26 -5.15 -12.53 -3.39
C ASN A 26 -4.23 -13.77 -3.44
N ASP A 27 -3.03 -13.63 -3.98
CA ASP A 27 -2.09 -14.73 -4.20
C ASP A 27 -0.70 -14.29 -3.75
N LEU A 28 -0.11 -14.99 -2.77
CA LEU A 28 1.15 -14.59 -2.13
C LEU A 28 2.39 -14.82 -3.01
N ASP A 29 2.26 -15.61 -4.08
CA ASP A 29 3.34 -15.92 -5.01
C ASP A 29 3.50 -14.88 -6.12
N VAL A 30 2.62 -13.87 -6.16
CA VAL A 30 2.71 -12.78 -7.15
C VAL A 30 3.96 -11.96 -6.93
N GLU A 31 4.59 -11.51 -8.02
CA GLU A 31 5.68 -10.56 -7.97
C GLU A 31 5.33 -9.28 -8.72
N PHE A 32 5.63 -8.14 -8.13
CA PHE A 32 5.38 -6.83 -8.73
C PHE A 32 6.21 -5.72 -8.08
N ASP A 33 6.38 -4.62 -8.82
CA ASP A 33 6.84 -3.35 -8.26
C ASP A 33 5.67 -2.38 -8.13
N LEU A 34 5.63 -1.68 -6.99
CA LEU A 34 4.73 -0.55 -6.75
C LEU A 34 5.54 0.75 -6.78
N ASN A 35 5.41 1.49 -7.88
CA ASN A 35 6.02 2.79 -8.09
C ASN A 35 5.09 3.91 -7.60
N ILE A 36 5.50 4.57 -6.53
CA ILE A 36 4.70 5.57 -5.83
C ILE A 36 5.28 6.95 -6.14
N VAL A 37 4.50 7.75 -6.85
CA VAL A 37 4.86 9.09 -7.29
C VAL A 37 4.16 10.12 -6.41
N ASN A 38 4.96 10.96 -5.76
CA ASN A 38 4.48 12.01 -4.88
C ASN A 38 4.05 13.27 -5.67
N PRO A 39 3.42 14.25 -5.01
CA PRO A 39 2.95 15.48 -5.67
C PRO A 39 4.04 16.33 -6.33
N GLN A 40 5.31 16.17 -5.91
CA GLN A 40 6.46 16.83 -6.51
C GLN A 40 7.10 16.00 -7.65
N ASN A 41 6.42 14.96 -8.14
CA ASN A 41 6.89 14.02 -9.17
C ASN A 41 8.18 13.26 -8.79
N ARG A 42 8.48 13.13 -7.50
CA ARG A 42 9.50 12.20 -7.02
C ARG A 42 8.84 10.84 -6.87
N PHE A 43 9.53 9.79 -7.31
CA PHE A 43 9.04 8.43 -7.16
C PHE A 43 9.90 7.64 -6.20
N PHE A 44 9.27 6.65 -5.56
CA PHE A 44 9.95 5.57 -4.85
C PHE A 44 9.31 4.24 -5.27
N THR A 45 10.13 3.19 -5.33
CA THR A 45 9.68 1.85 -5.68
C THR A 45 9.64 1.02 -4.41
N TRP A 46 8.51 0.39 -4.16
CA TRP A 46 8.39 -0.70 -3.21
C TRP A 46 8.25 -2.00 -4.00
N SER A 47 9.23 -2.89 -3.88
CA SER A 47 9.26 -4.14 -4.65
C SER A 47 8.69 -5.29 -3.82
N HIS A 48 7.79 -6.07 -4.40
CA HIS A 48 7.37 -7.38 -3.88
C HIS A 48 7.91 -8.43 -4.84
N THR A 49 9.20 -8.76 -4.65
CA THR A 49 9.92 -9.76 -5.45
C THR A 49 10.80 -10.59 -4.53
N GLN A 50 11.06 -11.84 -4.90
CA GLN A 50 11.98 -12.71 -4.18
C GLN A 50 13.42 -12.16 -4.20
N ALA A 51 13.80 -11.47 -5.28
CA ALA A 51 15.11 -10.87 -5.43
C ALA A 51 15.36 -9.77 -4.38
N GLU A 52 14.37 -8.91 -4.10
CA GLU A 52 14.54 -7.78 -3.18
C GLU A 52 14.00 -8.05 -1.77
N ASN A 53 12.92 -8.84 -1.63
CA ASN A 53 12.13 -8.94 -0.40
C ASN A 53 11.75 -10.39 0.00
N SER A 54 12.60 -11.37 -0.30
CA SER A 54 12.38 -12.80 0.04
C SER A 54 12.01 -13.08 1.49
N GLN A 55 12.63 -12.40 2.46
CA GLN A 55 12.31 -12.59 3.88
C GLN A 55 10.87 -12.17 4.22
N ARG A 56 10.41 -11.05 3.65
CA ARG A 56 9.03 -10.58 3.84
C ARG A 56 8.03 -11.52 3.19
N ILE A 57 8.32 -11.99 1.97
CA ILE A 57 7.47 -12.95 1.26
C ILE A 57 7.35 -14.25 2.08
N LEU A 58 8.47 -14.78 2.60
CA LEU A 58 8.44 -15.94 3.48
C LEU A 58 7.55 -15.72 4.71
N GLN A 59 7.68 -14.56 5.37
CA GLN A 59 6.83 -14.22 6.52
C GLN A 59 5.35 -14.15 6.14
N GLN A 60 5.02 -13.52 5.00
CA GLN A 60 3.66 -13.43 4.47
C GLN A 60 3.04 -14.81 4.22
N HIS A 61 3.82 -15.75 3.68
CA HIS A 61 3.40 -17.15 3.56
C HIS A 61 3.16 -17.83 4.90
N GLN A 62 4.04 -17.62 5.88
CA GLN A 62 3.92 -18.22 7.21
C GLN A 62 2.71 -17.69 7.98
N GLU A 63 2.41 -16.39 7.84
CA GLU A 63 1.35 -15.71 8.57
C GLU A 63 0.03 -15.62 7.79
N GLY A 64 0.03 -15.90 6.49
CA GLY A 64 -1.15 -15.94 5.64
C GLY A 64 -1.72 -14.57 5.27
N TYR A 65 -0.88 -13.55 5.11
CA TYR A 65 -1.31 -12.20 4.71
C TYR A 65 -0.54 -11.68 3.50
N GLY A 66 -1.22 -10.90 2.65
CA GLY A 66 -0.65 -10.27 1.47
C GLY A 66 -1.12 -8.84 1.36
N LEU A 67 -0.46 -7.92 2.07
CA LEU A 67 -0.77 -6.50 2.00
C LEU A 67 0.45 -5.60 2.24
N GLU A 68 0.31 -4.37 1.76
CA GLU A 68 1.14 -3.23 2.12
C GLU A 68 0.27 -1.98 2.26
N GLU A 69 0.64 -1.09 3.18
CA GLU A 69 -0.13 0.12 3.46
C GLU A 69 0.72 1.38 3.59
N PHE A 70 0.14 2.49 3.15
CA PHE A 70 0.79 3.80 3.22
C PHE A 70 -0.15 4.80 3.88
N TYR A 71 0.41 5.61 4.77
CA TYR A 71 -0.28 6.66 5.48
C TYR A 71 0.19 8.03 5.00
N LEU A 72 -0.75 8.90 4.67
CA LEU A 72 -0.48 10.25 4.18
C LEU A 72 -0.94 11.26 5.24
N THR A 73 -0.07 12.20 5.55
CA THR A 73 -0.24 13.20 6.61
C THR A 73 -0.61 14.57 6.03
N SER A 74 -0.68 15.58 6.89
CA SER A 74 -0.86 16.96 6.44
C SER A 74 0.38 17.54 5.72
N GLY A 75 1.53 16.85 5.74
CA GLY A 75 2.71 17.19 4.95
C GLY A 75 2.70 16.64 3.52
N ASP A 76 1.75 15.76 3.21
CA ASP A 76 1.71 14.96 1.97
C ASP A 76 0.61 15.43 1.00
N LEU A 77 0.27 16.72 1.04
CA LEU A 77 -0.83 17.29 0.26
C LEU A 77 -0.55 17.24 -1.24
N GLY A 78 -1.60 16.95 -2.02
CA GLY A 78 -1.55 16.91 -3.49
C GLY A 78 -1.91 15.55 -4.07
N GLU A 79 -1.70 15.41 -5.39
CA GLU A 79 -1.99 14.18 -6.12
C GLU A 79 -0.83 13.19 -5.99
N TRP A 80 -1.14 12.00 -5.49
CA TRP A 80 -0.28 10.83 -5.49
C TRP A 80 -0.70 9.87 -6.60
N LYS A 81 0.26 9.26 -7.27
CA LYS A 81 0.03 8.21 -8.28
C LYS A 81 0.69 6.92 -7.84
N PHE A 82 -0.02 5.83 -8.00
CA PHE A 82 0.45 4.49 -7.69
C PHE A 82 0.43 3.69 -8.98
N ASN A 83 1.61 3.41 -9.49
CA ASN A 83 1.81 2.58 -10.68
C ASN A 83 2.29 1.21 -10.23
N MET A 84 1.85 0.17 -10.92
CA MET A 84 2.26 -1.19 -10.64
C MET A 84 2.79 -1.83 -11.91
N LYS A 85 3.95 -2.49 -11.81
CA LYS A 85 4.50 -3.35 -12.85
C LYS A 85 4.49 -4.78 -12.34
N TYR A 86 3.68 -5.62 -12.96
CA TYR A 86 3.48 -7.01 -12.56
C TYR A 86 4.46 -7.93 -13.29
N TYR A 87 5.11 -8.85 -12.57
CA TYR A 87 6.12 -9.77 -13.09
C TYR A 87 5.60 -11.20 -13.28
N GLY A 88 4.44 -11.51 -12.72
CA GLY A 88 3.87 -12.86 -12.78
C GLY A 88 3.75 -13.49 -11.40
N LYS A 89 3.68 -14.83 -11.39
CA LYS A 89 3.68 -15.64 -10.18
C LYS A 89 4.88 -16.55 -10.20
N THR A 90 5.46 -16.80 -9.03
CA THR A 90 6.53 -17.79 -8.88
C THR A 90 5.99 -19.23 -8.85
N SER A 91 4.72 -19.42 -8.50
CA SER A 91 4.04 -20.71 -8.57
C SER A 91 3.44 -21.01 -9.94
N ASN A 92 3.16 -22.29 -10.18
CA ASN A 92 2.52 -22.77 -11.41
C ASN A 92 0.98 -22.63 -11.37
N ASP A 93 0.42 -21.92 -10.39
CA ASP A 93 -1.03 -21.71 -10.28
C ASP A 93 -1.54 -20.79 -11.42
N LYS A 94 -2.62 -21.23 -12.07
CA LYS A 94 -3.28 -20.51 -13.16
C LYS A 94 -4.42 -19.61 -12.69
N ALA A 95 -4.74 -19.61 -11.40
CA ALA A 95 -5.72 -18.68 -10.85
C ALA A 95 -5.32 -17.23 -11.21
N PRO A 96 -6.27 -16.32 -11.49
CA PRO A 96 -5.95 -14.93 -11.74
C PRO A 96 -5.41 -14.24 -10.48
N ALA A 97 -4.43 -13.34 -10.67
CA ALA A 97 -3.96 -12.42 -9.64
C ALA A 97 -4.80 -11.13 -9.66
N PHE A 98 -5.13 -10.64 -8.48
CA PHE A 98 -5.89 -9.41 -8.26
C PHE A 98 -5.25 -8.59 -7.14
N ILE A 99 -5.27 -7.27 -7.33
CA ILE A 99 -4.94 -6.30 -6.30
C ILE A 99 -6.21 -5.56 -5.91
N LYS A 100 -6.62 -5.68 -4.66
CA LYS A 100 -7.65 -4.85 -4.05
C LYS A 100 -6.97 -3.63 -3.41
N ILE A 101 -7.44 -2.45 -3.76
CA ILE A 101 -6.91 -1.16 -3.33
C ILE A 101 -8.00 -0.47 -2.52
N SER A 102 -7.77 -0.33 -1.22
CA SER A 102 -8.69 0.33 -0.29
C SER A 102 -8.12 1.70 0.09
N THR A 103 -8.81 2.77 -0.31
CA THR A 103 -8.41 4.15 -0.05
C THR A 103 -9.31 4.76 1.01
N TYR A 104 -8.76 5.03 2.17
CA TYR A 104 -9.42 5.69 3.27
C TYR A 104 -9.12 7.19 3.24
N LYS A 105 -10.15 8.04 3.19
CA LYS A 105 -10.03 9.50 3.33
C LYS A 105 -10.57 9.95 4.66
N ASN A 106 -10.03 11.03 5.22
CA ASN A 106 -10.26 11.46 6.60
C ASN A 106 -10.00 10.31 7.58
N PHE A 107 -8.89 9.60 7.40
CA PHE A 107 -8.60 8.37 8.14
C PHE A 107 -8.57 8.61 9.66
N GLY A 108 -9.24 7.76 10.41
CA GLY A 108 -9.33 7.85 11.88
C GLY A 108 -10.26 8.95 12.40
N SER A 109 -11.03 9.61 11.54
CA SER A 109 -12.02 10.62 11.94
C SER A 109 -13.47 10.11 11.80
N PRO A 110 -14.46 10.74 12.47
CA PRO A 110 -15.87 10.35 12.36
C PRO A 110 -16.44 10.41 10.94
N ASN A 111 -15.87 11.24 10.06
CA ASN A 111 -16.28 11.38 8.66
C ASN A 111 -15.33 10.66 7.68
N GLN A 112 -14.69 9.57 8.14
CA GLN A 112 -13.90 8.69 7.29
C GLN A 112 -14.76 8.11 6.15
N THR A 113 -14.20 8.08 4.95
CA THR A 113 -14.78 7.40 3.77
C THR A 113 -13.81 6.38 3.21
N VAL A 114 -14.33 5.36 2.52
CA VAL A 114 -13.52 4.29 1.92
C VAL A 114 -13.95 4.09 0.47
N ASP A 115 -12.98 4.22 -0.43
CA ASP A 115 -13.13 3.88 -1.85
C ASP A 115 -12.36 2.58 -2.13
N ILE A 116 -13.01 1.59 -2.74
CA ILE A 116 -12.39 0.29 -3.06
C ILE A 116 -12.32 0.12 -4.57
N LYS A 117 -11.14 -0.28 -5.06
CA LYS A 117 -10.90 -0.65 -6.46
C LYS A 117 -10.23 -2.01 -6.53
N VAL A 118 -10.64 -2.87 -7.45
CA VAL A 118 -9.97 -4.16 -7.72
C VAL A 118 -9.39 -4.12 -9.13
N VAL A 119 -8.13 -4.50 -9.27
CA VAL A 119 -7.44 -4.57 -10.56
C VAL A 119 -6.94 -5.98 -10.78
N ARG A 120 -7.26 -6.55 -11.95
CA ARG A 120 -6.69 -7.84 -12.38
C ARG A 120 -5.28 -7.62 -12.91
N MET A 121 -4.33 -8.43 -12.48
CA MET A 121 -2.96 -8.43 -12.98
C MET A 121 -2.82 -9.43 -14.13
N ASP A 122 -3.06 -8.97 -15.36
CA ASP A 122 -3.04 -9.78 -16.58
C ASP A 122 -1.92 -9.40 -17.57
N LYS A 123 -1.38 -8.18 -17.45
CA LYS A 123 -0.29 -7.68 -18.29
C LYS A 123 1.04 -7.76 -17.54
N GLN A 124 1.88 -8.73 -17.92
CA GLN A 124 3.24 -8.85 -17.39
C GLN A 124 4.17 -7.80 -18.01
N ASP A 125 5.13 -7.33 -17.21
CA ASP A 125 6.18 -6.39 -17.59
C ASP A 125 5.71 -5.02 -18.12
N ILE A 126 4.43 -4.71 -17.97
CA ILE A 126 3.82 -3.44 -18.36
C ILE A 126 3.48 -2.67 -17.10
N GLU A 127 4.03 -1.46 -16.99
CA GLU A 127 3.64 -0.54 -15.93
C GLU A 127 2.24 0.04 -16.20
N GLN A 128 1.39 0.03 -15.18
CA GLN A 128 0.05 0.59 -15.24
C GLN A 128 -0.29 1.41 -13.99
N THR A 129 -0.96 2.56 -14.16
CA THR A 129 -1.48 3.32 -13.01
C THR A 129 -2.69 2.60 -12.41
N VAL A 130 -2.50 2.04 -11.22
CA VAL A 130 -3.54 1.27 -10.53
C VAL A 130 -4.39 2.15 -9.60
N ALA A 131 -3.84 3.24 -9.06
CA ALA A 131 -4.58 4.20 -8.26
C ALA A 131 -4.04 5.64 -8.39
N LYS A 132 -4.93 6.60 -8.13
CA LYS A 132 -4.59 8.01 -7.90
C LYS A 132 -5.31 8.46 -6.63
N LEU A 133 -4.63 9.24 -5.81
CA LEU A 133 -5.16 9.72 -4.55
C LEU A 133 -4.84 11.20 -4.41
N LEU A 134 -5.89 12.02 -4.35
CA LEU A 134 -5.77 13.43 -3.97
C LEU A 134 -5.90 13.55 -2.46
N VAL A 135 -4.84 14.06 -1.82
CA VAL A 135 -4.82 14.35 -0.37
C VAL A 135 -5.11 15.83 -0.15
N ASN A 136 -6.14 16.12 0.64
CA ASN A 136 -6.62 17.47 1.01
C ASN A 136 -6.52 17.76 2.51
#